data_AF-A0A2K3JC20-F1
#
_entry.id   AF-A0A2K3JC20-F1
#
_cell.length_a   1.000
_cell.length_b   1.000
_cell.length_c   1.000
_cell.angle_alpha   90.00
_cell.angle_beta   90.00
_cell.angle_gamma   90.00
#
_symmetry.space_group_name_H-M   'P 1'
#
loop_
_entity.id
_entity.type
_entity.pdbx_description
1 polymer ?
#
loop_
_entity_poly.entity_id
_entity_poly.type
_entity_poly.pdbx_seq_one_letter_code
_entity_poly.pdbx_strand_id
1 'polypeptide(L)'
;MAQRGIREYDGKIMLAKYWTEYFGKDFKFPGKIVLVDPKTKIDDLSKKHKWLKEEKLVVKPDQLFGKRGKHGLIKANATFEEAKKWIKERMNKETTVGKVTDKLTHFIIEPYVPHKEEFYFAIKSNRDGDTIYFSNHGGVDIESVWKTVAEIQIDVGQDIDKINIESKLPKDTPQQYKKMFADFTKGLYKFY
;
A
#
# COMPACT_ATOMS: atom_id res chain seq x y z
N MET A 1 -12.45 -4.68 21.26
CA MET A 1 -13.18 -4.92 20.00
C MET A 1 -12.33 -5.82 19.10
N ALA A 2 -12.94 -6.69 18.30
CA ALA A 2 -12.19 -7.53 17.36
C ALA A 2 -11.74 -6.69 16.15
N GLN A 3 -10.47 -6.77 15.79
CA GLN A 3 -9.93 -6.16 14.56
C GLN A 3 -10.15 -7.14 13.39
N ARG A 4 -10.55 -6.63 12.22
CA ARG A 4 -10.75 -7.42 11.00
C ARG A 4 -9.91 -6.83 9.87
N GLY A 5 -9.29 -7.70 9.09
CA GLY A 5 -8.60 -7.28 7.88
C GLY A 5 -9.58 -6.78 6.82
N ILE A 6 -9.21 -5.68 6.16
CA ILE A 6 -9.88 -5.17 4.96
C ILE A 6 -8.96 -5.40 3.77
N ARG A 7 -9.53 -5.48 2.56
CA ARG A 7 -8.74 -5.67 1.34
C ARG A 7 -7.92 -4.42 1.04
N GLU A 8 -6.83 -4.61 0.29
CA GLU A 8 -5.99 -3.50 -0.15
C GLU A 8 -6.78 -2.51 -1.00
N TYR A 9 -7.68 -3.00 -1.85
CA TYR A 9 -8.61 -2.18 -2.60
C TYR A 9 -9.42 -1.24 -1.70
N ASP A 10 -10.10 -1.79 -0.69
CA ASP A 10 -10.99 -1.01 0.18
C ASP A 10 -10.21 0.04 0.98
N GLY A 11 -9.04 -0.34 1.52
CA GLY A 11 -8.15 0.58 2.22
C GLY A 11 -7.67 1.74 1.33
N LYS A 12 -7.25 1.45 0.10
CA LYS A 12 -6.78 2.47 -0.85
C LYS A 12 -7.91 3.36 -1.36
N ILE A 13 -9.11 2.84 -1.54
CA ILE A 13 -10.28 3.66 -1.91
C ILE A 13 -10.64 4.63 -0.79
N MET A 14 -10.62 4.20 0.48
CA MET A 14 -10.81 5.10 1.62
C MET A 14 -9.71 6.17 1.69
N LEU A 15 -8.45 5.75 1.53
CA LEU A 15 -7.31 6.66 1.52
C LEU A 15 -7.41 7.69 0.38
N ALA A 16 -7.80 7.27 -0.83
CA ALA A 16 -8.02 8.17 -1.97
C ALA A 16 -9.14 9.17 -1.71
N LYS A 17 -10.24 8.73 -1.08
CA LYS A 17 -11.39 9.58 -0.76
C LYS A 17 -11.02 10.72 0.19
N TYR A 18 -10.21 10.44 1.20
CA TYR A 18 -9.85 11.43 2.23
C TYR A 18 -8.44 12.00 2.07
N TRP A 19 -7.78 11.75 0.93
CA TRP A 19 -6.39 12.15 0.72
C TRP A 19 -6.16 13.65 0.92
N THR A 20 -6.96 14.49 0.26
CA THR A 20 -6.80 15.95 0.35
C THR A 20 -7.11 16.50 1.74
N GLU A 21 -7.97 15.84 2.52
CA GLU A 21 -8.31 16.24 3.88
C GLU A 21 -7.11 16.08 4.82
N TYR A 22 -6.40 14.96 4.73
CA TYR A 22 -5.33 14.64 5.69
C TYR A 22 -3.92 14.95 5.19
N PHE A 23 -3.68 14.94 3.87
CA PHE A 23 -2.36 15.15 3.28
C PHE A 23 -2.24 16.50 2.55
N GLY A 24 -3.33 17.27 2.45
CA GLY A 24 -3.33 18.54 1.72
C GLY A 24 -3.20 18.36 0.20
N LYS A 25 -2.77 19.44 -0.48
CA LYS A 25 -2.67 19.50 -1.96
C LYS A 25 -1.27 19.22 -2.50
N ASP A 26 -0.26 19.23 -1.64
CA ASP A 26 1.15 19.09 -2.01
C ASP A 26 1.49 17.63 -2.36
N PHE A 27 0.75 16.68 -1.78
CA PHE A 27 0.85 15.26 -2.10
C PHE A 27 -0.25 14.84 -3.06
N LYS A 28 0.11 14.09 -4.11
CA LYS A 28 -0.85 13.53 -5.07
C LYS A 28 -0.94 12.02 -4.91
N PHE A 29 -2.12 11.53 -4.54
CA PHE A 29 -2.49 10.13 -4.71
C PHE A 29 -3.65 10.05 -5.71
N PRO A 30 -3.43 9.54 -6.93
CA PRO A 30 -4.44 9.61 -7.98
C PRO A 30 -5.63 8.66 -7.76
N GLY A 31 -5.57 7.78 -6.75
CA GLY A 31 -6.65 6.81 -6.48
C GLY A 31 -6.92 5.84 -7.64
N LYS A 32 -5.97 5.68 -8.56
CA LYS A 32 -6.08 4.81 -9.73
C LYS A 32 -5.90 3.35 -9.31
N ILE A 33 -7.01 2.72 -8.97
CA ILE A 33 -7.07 1.30 -8.63
C ILE A 33 -8.38 0.70 -9.12
N VAL A 34 -8.31 -0.50 -9.71
CA VAL A 34 -9.51 -1.27 -10.09
C VAL A 34 -9.44 -2.66 -9.49
N LEU A 35 -10.57 -3.13 -8.94
CA LEU A 35 -10.76 -4.50 -8.48
C LEU A 35 -11.29 -5.35 -9.63
N VAL A 36 -10.75 -6.57 -9.77
CA VAL A 36 -11.19 -7.58 -10.72
C VAL A 36 -11.54 -8.85 -9.95
N ASP A 37 -12.76 -9.30 -10.13
CA ASP A 37 -13.30 -10.54 -9.58
C ASP A 37 -13.79 -11.49 -10.71
N PRO A 38 -14.32 -12.70 -10.41
CA PRO A 38 -14.78 -13.62 -11.45
C PRO A 38 -15.98 -13.11 -12.28
N LYS A 39 -16.70 -12.10 -11.80
CA LYS A 39 -17.88 -11.51 -12.47
C LYS A 39 -17.52 -10.28 -13.29
N THR A 40 -16.29 -9.78 -13.14
CA THR A 40 -15.81 -8.57 -13.79
C THR A 40 -15.58 -8.80 -15.28
N LYS A 41 -16.28 -8.04 -16.13
CA LYS A 41 -16.00 -7.95 -17.56
C LYS A 41 -14.76 -7.08 -17.78
N ILE A 42 -13.58 -7.70 -17.67
CA ILE A 42 -12.31 -6.97 -17.61
C ILE A 42 -12.07 -6.05 -18.84
N ASP A 43 -12.48 -6.46 -20.04
CA ASP A 43 -12.32 -5.65 -21.26
C ASP A 43 -13.10 -4.32 -21.20
N ASP A 44 -14.23 -4.30 -20.48
CA ASP A 44 -15.06 -3.11 -20.31
C ASP A 44 -14.44 -2.08 -19.34
N LEU A 45 -13.48 -2.48 -18.49
CA LEU A 45 -12.86 -1.57 -17.52
C LEU A 45 -12.16 -0.40 -18.21
N SER A 46 -11.56 -0.64 -19.38
CA SER A 46 -10.87 0.41 -20.14
C SER A 46 -11.79 1.52 -20.65
N LYS A 47 -13.10 1.27 -20.72
CA LYS A 47 -14.11 2.29 -21.08
C LYS A 47 -14.33 3.29 -19.95
N LYS A 48 -14.20 2.83 -18.69
CA LYS A 48 -14.36 3.65 -17.48
C LYS A 48 -13.03 4.23 -16.99
N HIS A 49 -11.94 3.52 -17.24
CA HIS A 49 -10.60 3.82 -16.73
C HIS A 49 -9.61 3.87 -17.88
N LYS A 50 -9.58 4.99 -18.60
CA LYS A 50 -8.73 5.18 -19.80
C LYS A 50 -7.25 4.90 -19.52
N TRP A 51 -6.76 5.28 -18.33
CA TRP A 51 -5.38 5.08 -17.88
C TRP A 51 -4.91 3.62 -17.94
N LEU A 52 -5.83 2.64 -17.89
CA LEU A 52 -5.46 1.23 -18.06
C LEU A 52 -4.75 0.97 -19.38
N LYS A 53 -5.09 1.69 -20.46
CA LYS A 53 -4.48 1.54 -21.78
C LYS A 53 -3.30 2.47 -22.02
N GLU A 54 -3.18 3.55 -21.25
CA GLU A 54 -2.21 4.62 -21.47
C GLU A 54 -0.94 4.42 -20.62
N GLU A 55 -1.08 3.81 -19.45
CA GLU A 55 0.00 3.66 -18.48
C GLU A 55 0.50 2.21 -18.40
N LYS A 56 1.74 2.06 -17.92
CA LYS A 56 2.22 0.76 -17.45
C LYS A 56 1.53 0.41 -16.16
N LEU A 57 1.30 -0.88 -15.94
CA LEU A 57 0.47 -1.39 -14.87
C LEU A 57 1.24 -2.36 -13.98
N VAL A 58 0.77 -2.47 -12.74
CA VAL A 58 1.06 -3.58 -11.84
C VAL A 58 -0.24 -4.32 -11.55
N VAL A 59 -0.19 -5.65 -11.56
CA VAL A 59 -1.32 -6.51 -11.20
C VAL A 59 -0.90 -7.53 -10.14
N LYS A 60 -1.76 -7.71 -9.14
CA LYS A 60 -1.50 -8.60 -7.99
C LYS A 60 -2.81 -9.06 -7.33
N PRO A 61 -2.84 -10.21 -6.64
CA PRO A 61 -4.02 -10.65 -5.89
C PRO A 61 -4.29 -9.76 -4.68
N ASP A 62 -5.55 -9.68 -4.30
CA ASP A 62 -6.05 -8.94 -3.15
C ASP A 62 -7.01 -9.80 -2.31
N GLN A 63 -6.42 -10.73 -1.54
CA GLN A 63 -7.14 -11.70 -0.69
C GLN A 63 -6.50 -11.86 0.69
N LEU A 64 -6.05 -10.74 1.28
CA LEU A 64 -5.60 -10.68 2.68
C LEU A 64 -4.41 -11.60 3.03
N PHE A 65 -3.46 -11.76 2.11
CA PHE A 65 -2.20 -12.45 2.38
C PHE A 65 -0.98 -11.61 1.98
N GLY A 66 0.10 -11.77 2.75
CA GLY A 66 1.36 -11.05 2.54
C GLY A 66 2.30 -11.74 1.54
N LYS A 67 3.50 -11.18 1.38
CA LYS A 67 4.63 -11.80 0.64
C LYS A 67 4.35 -12.17 -0.84
N ARG A 68 3.37 -11.50 -1.48
CA ARG A 68 2.99 -11.68 -2.90
C ARG A 68 4.18 -11.67 -3.86
N GLY A 69 5.14 -10.74 -3.67
CA GLY A 69 6.36 -10.67 -4.48
C GLY A 69 7.22 -11.93 -4.38
N LYS A 70 7.41 -12.46 -3.17
CA LYS A 70 8.19 -13.69 -2.91
C LYS A 70 7.52 -14.94 -3.50
N HIS A 71 6.21 -14.89 -3.76
CA HIS A 71 5.44 -15.97 -4.38
C HIS A 71 5.24 -15.81 -5.89
N GLY A 72 5.86 -14.80 -6.54
CA GLY A 72 5.65 -14.55 -7.97
C GLY A 72 4.21 -14.13 -8.31
N LEU A 73 3.48 -13.60 -7.32
CA LEU A 73 2.09 -13.16 -7.43
C LEU A 73 1.99 -11.64 -7.67
N ILE A 74 2.99 -11.07 -8.34
CA ILE A 74 3.00 -9.68 -8.80
C ILE A 74 3.54 -9.67 -10.22
N LYS A 75 2.81 -9.03 -11.13
CA LYS A 75 3.29 -8.72 -12.48
C LYS A 75 3.36 -7.20 -12.61
N ALA A 76 4.59 -6.68 -12.60
CA ALA A 76 4.89 -5.26 -12.73
C ALA A 76 5.26 -4.89 -14.18
N ASN A 77 5.23 -3.58 -14.48
CA ASN A 77 5.55 -3.00 -15.79
C ASN A 77 4.81 -3.66 -16.97
N ALA A 78 3.53 -3.99 -16.77
CA ALA A 78 2.69 -4.66 -17.74
C ALA A 78 1.86 -3.68 -18.58
N THR A 79 1.54 -4.06 -19.80
CA THR A 79 0.42 -3.50 -20.57
C THR A 79 -0.92 -4.03 -20.04
N PHE A 80 -2.03 -3.41 -20.45
CA PHE A 80 -3.36 -3.92 -20.09
C PHE A 80 -3.60 -5.35 -20.60
N GLU A 81 -3.17 -5.67 -21.82
CA GLU A 81 -3.31 -7.02 -22.38
C GLU A 81 -2.52 -8.06 -21.59
N GLU A 82 -1.28 -7.72 -21.18
CA GLU A 82 -0.49 -8.59 -20.31
C GLU A 82 -1.14 -8.77 -18.94
N ALA A 83 -1.70 -7.71 -18.35
CA ALA A 83 -2.41 -7.80 -17.08
C ALA A 83 -3.65 -8.69 -17.17
N LYS A 84 -4.46 -8.54 -18.22
CA LYS A 84 -5.63 -9.41 -18.49
C LYS A 84 -5.23 -10.87 -18.63
N LYS A 85 -4.21 -11.16 -19.45
CA LYS A 85 -3.68 -12.51 -19.63
C LYS A 85 -3.20 -13.09 -18.30
N TRP A 86 -2.43 -12.32 -17.54
CA TRP A 86 -1.88 -12.75 -16.26
C TRP A 86 -2.97 -13.09 -15.22
N ILE A 87 -4.04 -12.28 -15.15
CA ILE A 87 -5.22 -12.56 -14.32
C ILE A 87 -5.92 -13.82 -14.81
N LYS A 88 -6.21 -13.95 -16.12
CA LYS A 88 -6.93 -15.10 -16.68
C LYS A 88 -6.23 -16.43 -16.39
N GLU A 89 -4.90 -16.46 -16.44
CA GLU A 89 -4.10 -17.65 -16.13
C GLU A 89 -4.21 -18.09 -14.66
N ARG A 90 -4.53 -17.17 -13.74
CA ARG A 90 -4.55 -17.40 -12.27
C ARG A 90 -5.94 -17.40 -11.66
N MET A 91 -6.91 -16.77 -12.29
CA MET A 91 -8.29 -16.68 -11.81
C MET A 91 -8.88 -18.07 -11.59
N ASN A 92 -9.44 -18.28 -10.40
CA ASN A 92 -10.00 -19.53 -9.88
C ASN A 92 -9.02 -20.72 -9.86
N LYS A 93 -7.71 -20.48 -10.01
CA LYS A 93 -6.67 -21.50 -9.83
C LYS A 93 -6.28 -21.57 -8.37
N GLU A 94 -6.12 -22.79 -7.88
CA GLU A 94 -5.58 -23.03 -6.55
C GLU A 94 -4.11 -22.57 -6.50
N THR A 95 -3.75 -21.93 -5.41
CA THR A 95 -2.40 -21.43 -5.17
C THR A 95 -2.09 -21.65 -3.70
N THR A 96 -0.93 -22.23 -3.43
CA THR A 96 -0.43 -22.42 -2.07
C THR A 96 0.44 -21.24 -1.67
N VAL A 97 0.06 -20.55 -0.58
CA VAL A 97 0.83 -19.48 0.05
C VAL A 97 1.11 -19.89 1.50
N GLY A 98 2.37 -20.16 1.81
CA GLY A 98 2.76 -20.73 3.09
C GLY A 98 2.11 -22.10 3.32
N LYS A 99 1.22 -22.20 4.30
CA LYS A 99 0.48 -23.42 4.65
C LYS A 99 -0.96 -23.45 4.14
N VAL A 100 -1.40 -22.40 3.46
CA VAL A 100 -2.79 -22.23 3.01
C VAL A 100 -2.86 -22.45 1.51
N THR A 101 -3.80 -23.27 1.06
CA THR A 101 -4.11 -23.47 -0.36
C THR A 101 -5.55 -23.07 -0.61
N ASP A 102 -5.76 -22.13 -1.52
CA ASP A 102 -7.09 -21.68 -1.92
C ASP A 102 -7.03 -21.07 -3.34
N LYS A 103 -8.19 -20.73 -3.90
CA LYS A 103 -8.35 -20.14 -5.22
C LYS A 103 -8.09 -18.64 -5.20
N LEU A 104 -7.35 -18.18 -6.20
CA LEU A 104 -7.22 -16.74 -6.47
C LEU A 104 -8.46 -16.24 -7.22
N THR A 105 -9.27 -15.41 -6.56
CA THR A 105 -10.54 -14.89 -7.07
C THR A 105 -10.54 -13.37 -7.23
N HIS A 106 -9.70 -12.64 -6.48
CA HIS A 106 -9.71 -11.18 -6.48
C HIS A 106 -8.32 -10.62 -6.77
N PHE A 107 -8.27 -9.67 -7.70
CA PHE A 107 -7.06 -9.03 -8.17
C PHE A 107 -7.25 -7.51 -8.21
N ILE A 108 -6.17 -6.78 -8.03
CA ILE A 108 -6.13 -5.34 -8.23
C ILE A 108 -5.17 -4.98 -9.36
N ILE A 109 -5.54 -3.98 -10.14
CA ILE A 109 -4.70 -3.36 -11.17
C ILE A 109 -4.47 -1.91 -10.77
N GLU A 110 -3.22 -1.48 -10.79
CA GLU A 110 -2.77 -0.12 -10.44
C GLU A 110 -1.74 0.36 -11.47
N PRO A 111 -1.51 1.68 -11.62
CA PRO A 111 -0.36 2.18 -12.35
C PRO A 111 0.95 1.64 -11.77
N TYR A 112 1.85 1.24 -12.65
CA TYR A 112 3.24 0.96 -12.31
C TYR A 112 3.97 2.28 -12.11
N VAL A 113 4.64 2.42 -10.96
CA VAL A 113 5.44 3.60 -10.63
C VAL A 113 6.91 3.22 -10.77
N PRO A 114 7.64 3.67 -11.79
CA PRO A 114 9.09 3.49 -11.85
C PRO A 114 9.75 4.29 -10.73
N HIS A 115 10.54 3.63 -9.87
CA HIS A 115 11.22 4.27 -8.76
C HIS A 115 12.54 3.56 -8.45
N LYS A 116 13.38 4.22 -7.66
CA LYS A 116 14.65 3.68 -7.13
C LYS A 116 14.63 3.52 -5.61
N GLU A 117 13.72 4.20 -4.93
CA GLU A 117 13.65 4.27 -3.47
C GLU A 117 12.33 3.68 -3.00
N GLU A 118 12.38 2.86 -1.95
CA GLU A 118 11.23 2.30 -1.27
C GLU A 118 11.32 2.63 0.21
N PHE A 119 10.20 3.01 0.82
CA PHE A 119 10.10 3.37 2.24
C PHE A 119 9.15 2.40 2.94
N TYR A 120 9.30 2.26 4.26
CA TYR A 120 8.37 1.50 5.09
C TYR A 120 7.61 2.43 6.02
N PHE A 121 6.30 2.21 6.12
CA PHE A 121 5.43 2.91 7.05
C PHE A 121 4.36 1.95 7.59
N ALA A 122 4.12 1.96 8.89
CA ALA A 122 2.99 1.28 9.51
C ALA A 122 2.51 2.01 10.77
N ILE A 123 1.23 1.83 11.13
CA ILE A 123 0.67 2.26 12.41
C ILE A 123 0.02 1.05 13.05
N LYS A 124 0.27 0.85 14.35
CA LYS A 124 -0.33 -0.24 15.12
C LYS A 124 -0.77 0.27 16.48
N SER A 125 -2.07 0.19 16.76
CA SER A 125 -2.56 0.37 18.13
C SER A 125 -2.01 -0.66 19.09
N ASN A 126 -1.70 -0.19 20.28
CA ASN A 126 -1.35 -0.98 21.45
C ASN A 126 -2.21 -0.53 22.65
N ARG A 127 -1.89 -0.98 23.86
CA ARG A 127 -2.69 -0.63 25.05
C ARG A 127 -2.56 0.85 25.43
N ASP A 128 -1.39 1.43 25.20
CA ASP A 128 -0.98 2.73 25.70
C ASP A 128 -1.09 3.83 24.63
N GLY A 129 -1.58 3.48 23.44
CA GLY A 129 -1.82 4.39 22.32
C GLY A 129 -1.52 3.70 21.00
N ASP A 130 -0.74 4.36 20.15
CA ASP A 130 -0.39 3.85 18.82
C ASP A 130 1.12 3.97 18.57
N THR A 131 1.70 2.95 17.95
CA THR A 131 3.09 2.98 17.50
C THR A 131 3.13 3.19 15.99
N ILE A 132 3.82 4.24 15.57
CA ILE A 132 4.19 4.48 14.17
C ILE A 132 5.56 3.87 13.91
N TYR A 133 5.68 3.11 12.82
CA TYR A 133 6.93 2.50 12.36
C TYR A 133 7.33 3.15 11.04
N PHE A 134 8.58 3.61 10.94
CA PHE A 134 9.11 4.24 9.72
C PHE A 134 10.52 3.73 9.37
N SER A 135 10.80 3.43 8.11
CA SER A 135 12.18 3.18 7.63
C SER A 135 12.43 3.75 6.23
N ASN A 136 13.68 4.21 6.02
CA ASN A 136 14.21 4.58 4.70
C ASN A 136 14.57 3.38 3.81
N HIS A 137 14.45 2.15 4.34
CA HIS A 137 14.81 0.90 3.66
C HIS A 137 13.58 0.00 3.53
N GLY A 138 12.61 0.45 2.74
CA GLY A 138 11.37 -0.27 2.49
C GLY A 138 11.52 -1.48 1.57
N GLY A 139 10.40 -1.88 0.99
CA GLY A 139 10.38 -2.94 -0.01
C GLY A 139 10.13 -4.35 0.53
N VAL A 140 10.29 -5.32 -0.37
CA VAL A 140 9.95 -6.74 -0.13
C VAL A 140 10.79 -7.40 0.98
N ASP A 141 11.94 -6.81 1.29
CA ASP A 141 12.92 -7.33 2.26
C ASP A 141 13.05 -6.50 3.53
N ILE A 142 12.07 -5.65 3.85
CA ILE A 142 12.02 -4.87 5.10
C ILE A 142 12.24 -5.73 6.36
N GLU A 143 11.72 -6.97 6.39
CA GLU A 143 11.88 -7.90 7.51
C GLU A 143 13.37 -8.20 7.81
N SER A 144 14.24 -8.16 6.80
CA SER A 144 15.68 -8.42 6.92
C SER A 144 16.45 -7.21 7.47
N VAL A 145 15.87 -6.02 7.42
CA VAL A 145 16.49 -4.76 7.85
C VAL A 145 15.71 -4.07 8.96
N TRP A 146 14.95 -4.84 9.77
CA TRP A 146 14.08 -4.32 10.82
C TRP A 146 14.77 -3.37 11.81
N LYS A 147 16.08 -3.57 12.05
CA LYS A 147 16.91 -2.67 12.88
C LYS A 147 16.98 -1.21 12.39
N THR A 148 16.58 -0.95 11.15
CA THR A 148 16.52 0.40 10.55
C THR A 148 15.18 1.09 10.80
N VAL A 149 14.19 0.37 11.31
CA VAL A 149 12.85 0.89 11.59
C VAL A 149 12.88 1.75 12.85
N ALA A 150 12.54 3.02 12.70
CA ALA A 150 12.25 3.91 13.81
C ALA A 150 10.84 3.64 14.35
N GLU A 151 10.71 3.64 15.67
CA GLU A 151 9.43 3.48 16.38
C GLU A 151 9.07 4.80 17.06
N ILE A 152 7.89 5.31 16.77
CA ILE A 152 7.38 6.58 17.28
C ILE A 152 6.06 6.28 18.00
N GLN A 153 6.11 6.22 19.33
CA GLN A 153 4.93 6.06 20.16
C GLN A 153 4.14 7.38 20.29
N ILE A 154 2.83 7.28 20.14
CA ILE A 154 1.83 8.32 20.38
C ILE A 154 0.95 7.82 21.52
N ASP A 155 1.02 8.45 22.70
CA ASP A 155 0.29 7.98 23.87
C ASP A 155 -1.19 8.34 23.79
N VAL A 156 -2.05 7.62 24.52
CA VAL A 156 -3.49 7.93 24.60
C VAL A 156 -3.70 9.39 25.00
N GLY A 157 -4.47 10.12 24.20
CA GLY A 157 -4.79 11.54 24.42
C GLY A 157 -3.68 12.50 23.98
N GLN A 158 -2.56 12.01 23.46
CA GLN A 158 -1.51 12.85 22.90
C GLN A 158 -1.90 13.37 21.52
N ASP A 159 -1.67 14.65 21.30
CA ASP A 159 -1.89 15.31 20.01
C ASP A 159 -0.66 15.15 19.12
N ILE A 160 -0.83 14.47 17.98
CA ILE A 160 0.22 14.24 16.98
C ILE A 160 0.86 15.53 16.46
N ASP A 161 0.12 16.64 16.43
CA ASP A 161 0.63 17.90 15.92
C ASP A 161 1.71 18.51 16.83
N LYS A 162 1.68 18.17 18.12
CA LYS A 162 2.66 18.62 19.13
C LYS A 162 3.93 17.78 19.15
N ILE A 163 3.97 16.67 18.42
CA ILE A 163 5.13 15.78 18.39
C ILE A 163 6.11 16.22 17.29
N ASN A 164 7.39 16.31 17.66
CA ASN A 164 8.47 16.54 16.70
C ASN A 164 8.81 15.23 15.97
N ILE A 165 8.08 14.97 14.88
CA ILE A 165 8.29 13.77 14.06
C ILE A 165 9.67 13.80 13.38
N GLU A 166 10.13 14.96 12.90
CA GLU A 166 11.42 15.08 12.18
C GLU A 166 12.60 14.59 13.01
N SER A 167 12.61 14.84 14.32
CA SER A 167 13.68 14.37 15.22
C SER A 167 13.63 12.87 15.52
N LYS A 168 12.50 12.21 15.22
CA LYS A 168 12.27 10.79 15.50
C LYS A 168 12.37 9.89 14.26
N LEU A 169 12.55 10.47 13.06
CA LEU A 169 12.83 9.72 11.84
C LEU A 169 14.20 9.02 11.92
N PRO A 170 14.45 7.95 11.14
CA PRO A 170 15.74 7.28 11.10
C PRO A 170 16.89 8.25 10.81
N LYS A 171 18.07 7.99 11.40
CA LYS A 171 19.22 8.91 11.35
C LYS A 171 19.72 9.19 9.93
N ASP A 172 19.53 8.24 9.03
CA ASP A 172 19.90 8.31 7.62
C ASP A 172 18.84 8.98 6.73
N THR A 173 17.78 9.54 7.31
CA THR A 173 16.76 10.28 6.56
C THR A 173 17.37 11.56 5.95
N PRO A 174 17.34 11.71 4.61
CA PRO A 174 17.88 12.90 3.96
C PRO A 174 17.18 14.17 4.45
N GLN A 175 17.97 15.21 4.75
CA GLN A 175 17.45 16.45 5.37
C GLN A 175 16.32 17.09 4.55
N GLN A 176 16.42 17.03 3.21
CA GLN A 176 15.40 17.56 2.30
C GLN A 176 14.05 16.84 2.37
N TYR A 177 14.00 15.60 2.86
CA TYR A 177 12.78 14.80 2.95
C TYR A 177 12.17 14.75 4.35
N LYS A 178 12.88 15.22 5.39
CA LYS A 178 12.40 15.13 6.78
C LYS A 178 11.04 15.79 6.98
N LYS A 179 10.90 17.04 6.51
CA LYS A 179 9.61 17.77 6.61
C LYS A 179 8.50 17.03 5.86
N MET A 180 8.78 16.57 4.64
CA MET A 180 7.83 15.82 3.82
C MET A 180 7.34 14.55 4.53
N PHE A 181 8.26 13.76 5.11
CA PHE A 181 7.90 12.56 5.85
C PHE A 181 7.18 12.87 7.16
N ALA A 182 7.55 13.94 7.86
CA ALA A 182 6.84 14.39 9.05
C ALA A 182 5.40 14.78 8.74
N ASP A 183 5.17 15.59 7.70
CA ASP A 183 3.83 16.01 7.28
C ASP A 183 3.00 14.80 6.83
N PHE A 184 3.59 13.89 6.03
CA PHE A 184 2.95 12.65 5.63
C PHE A 184 2.57 11.77 6.83
N THR A 185 3.45 11.65 7.82
CA THR A 185 3.23 10.89 9.06
C THR A 185 2.05 11.44 9.84
N LYS A 186 1.99 12.77 10.01
CA LYS A 186 0.88 13.44 10.71
C LYS A 186 -0.45 13.25 9.97
N GLY A 187 -0.44 13.40 8.65
CA GLY A 187 -1.63 13.17 7.82
C GLY A 187 -2.14 11.73 7.92
N LEU A 188 -1.25 10.75 7.75
CA LEU A 188 -1.63 9.34 7.80
C LEU A 188 -2.09 8.91 9.20
N TYR A 189 -1.51 9.46 10.27
CA TYR A 189 -1.96 9.21 11.64
C TYR A 189 -3.36 9.79 11.91
N LYS A 190 -3.70 10.96 11.35
CA LYS A 190 -5.04 11.55 11.48
C LYS A 190 -6.11 10.82 10.67
N PHE A 191 -5.70 10.17 9.58
CA PHE A 191 -6.57 9.31 8.78
C PHE A 191 -6.86 7.96 9.45
N TYR A 192 -5.86 7.43 10.17
CA TYR A 192 -5.92 6.16 10.90
C TYR A 192 -6.90 6.21 12.07
#